data_AF-A0A660SE62-F1
#
_entry.id   AF-A0A660SE62-F1
#
_cell.length_a   1.000
_cell.length_b   1.000
_cell.length_c   1.000
_cell.angle_alpha   90.00
_cell.angle_beta   90.00
_cell.angle_gamma   90.00
#
_symmetry.space_group_name_H-M   'P 1'
#
loop_
_entity.id
_entity.type
_entity.pdbx_description
1 polymer ?
#
loop_
_entity_poly.entity_id
_entity_poly.type
_entity_poly.pdbx_seq_one_letter_code
_entity_poly.pdbx_strand_id
1 'polypeptide(L)'
;MLDRFSGNPILKPIPEHPWEAYMVYNVAAIYEGGKVYILYRAQGTKSGPSRIGCAISPDGYRIEERLKDPVFEPRTDSDIELFGCEDPRLSRIGDRIYMCYTAYGLMDRMDRETRTIQIGITSITVDDFVNKRWNWSERIYPLPRVNNKDAALLPAKVDGKFLLYHRIPPHIWIGYSDDLKEFYDMRIIMMPEAEWEAFKIGAAGPPMRVDDGWLFIYHGVDRKLFYRLGAALLDEKDPTRVLRRSRGPILEPINEYEKSGAVPNVTFSCGSVIIDDELLVYYGGADTVTGVASIKVKELIDQLERVD
;
A
#
# COMPACT_ATOMS: atom_id res chain seq x y z
N MET A 1 -11.30 16.90 -2.10
CA MET A 1 -10.00 16.71 -1.41
C MET A 1 -10.28 16.05 -0.08
N LEU A 2 -9.39 15.19 0.43
CA LEU A 2 -9.60 14.49 1.70
C LEU A 2 -9.40 15.42 2.90
N ASP A 3 -10.21 15.20 3.92
CA ASP A 3 -10.14 15.89 5.21
C ASP A 3 -9.16 15.16 6.14
N ARG A 4 -8.12 15.86 6.57
CA ARG A 4 -7.14 15.29 7.50
C ARG A 4 -7.72 15.22 8.90
N PHE A 5 -7.48 14.10 9.58
CA PHE A 5 -7.77 14.03 11.00
C PHE A 5 -6.95 15.07 11.78
N SER A 6 -7.61 15.84 12.63
CA SER A 6 -6.98 16.91 13.41
C SER A 6 -5.95 16.39 14.42
N GLY A 7 -6.05 15.11 14.82
CA GLY A 7 -5.08 14.45 15.69
C GLY A 7 -3.85 13.90 14.96
N ASN A 8 -3.69 14.16 13.66
CA ASN A 8 -2.52 13.70 12.91
C ASN A 8 -1.20 14.32 13.45
N PRO A 9 -0.08 13.58 13.33
CA PRO A 9 0.00 12.19 12.88
C PRO A 9 -0.40 11.19 13.97
N ILE A 10 -1.09 10.12 13.58
CA ILE A 10 -1.59 9.05 14.46
C ILE A 10 -0.51 8.06 14.90
N LEU A 11 0.59 7.92 14.12
CA LEU A 11 1.79 7.20 14.55
C LEU A 11 3.02 8.08 14.36
N LYS A 12 3.87 8.09 15.38
CA LYS A 12 5.21 8.68 15.38
C LYS A 12 6.24 7.63 15.80
N PRO A 13 7.51 7.77 15.38
CA PRO A 13 8.59 6.93 15.89
C PRO A 13 8.64 6.96 17.42
N ILE A 14 8.93 5.82 18.03
CA ILE A 14 9.09 5.69 19.49
C ILE A 14 10.58 5.45 19.74
N PRO A 15 11.35 6.42 20.25
CA PRO A 15 12.79 6.29 20.47
C PRO A 15 13.18 5.07 21.31
N GLU A 16 12.32 4.66 22.25
CA GLU A 16 12.51 3.53 23.15
C GLU A 16 12.30 2.17 22.47
N HIS A 17 11.77 2.13 21.25
CA HIS A 17 11.55 0.91 20.47
C HIS A 17 12.56 0.86 19.32
N PRO A 18 13.71 0.16 19.47
CA PRO A 18 14.86 0.34 18.58
C PRO A 18 14.60 0.03 17.10
N TRP A 19 13.60 -0.80 16.78
CA TRP A 19 13.28 -1.19 15.40
C TRP A 19 12.37 -0.19 14.66
N GLU A 20 11.74 0.73 15.39
CA GLU A 20 10.81 1.75 14.86
C GLU A 20 11.14 3.17 15.34
N ALA A 21 12.32 3.36 15.95
CA ALA A 21 12.76 4.61 16.55
C ALA A 21 13.03 5.75 15.54
N TYR A 22 13.12 5.46 14.25
CA TYR A 22 13.48 6.46 13.24
C TYR A 22 12.31 6.87 12.34
N MET A 23 11.54 5.91 11.79
CA MET A 23 10.43 6.20 10.86
C MET A 23 9.29 5.19 11.04
N VAL A 24 8.03 5.64 10.97
CA VAL A 24 6.82 4.79 10.92
C VAL A 24 5.80 5.32 9.92
N TYR A 25 5.71 4.69 8.77
CA TYR A 25 5.10 5.25 7.56
C TYR A 25 4.64 4.12 6.61
N ASN A 26 4.17 4.46 5.41
CA ASN A 26 3.76 3.54 4.34
C ASN A 26 2.91 2.37 4.85
N VAL A 27 1.63 2.67 5.04
CA VAL A 27 0.75 1.86 5.89
C VAL A 27 -0.34 1.15 5.09
N ALA A 28 -0.46 -0.15 5.28
CA ALA A 28 -1.63 -0.92 4.90
C ALA A 28 -2.72 -0.75 5.95
N ALA A 29 -3.98 -0.93 5.55
CA ALA A 29 -5.09 -1.00 6.47
C ALA A 29 -6.10 -2.06 6.02
N ILE A 30 -6.71 -2.76 6.99
CA ILE A 30 -7.82 -3.67 6.75
C ILE A 30 -8.79 -3.59 7.94
N TYR A 31 -10.09 -3.64 7.66
CA TYR A 31 -11.14 -3.62 8.67
C TYR A 31 -11.66 -5.04 8.92
N GLU A 32 -11.38 -5.58 10.11
CA GLU A 32 -11.70 -6.96 10.47
C GLU A 32 -12.16 -7.04 11.92
N GLY A 33 -13.19 -7.86 12.19
CA GLY A 33 -13.71 -8.05 13.54
C GLY A 33 -14.13 -6.77 14.26
N GLY A 34 -14.59 -5.75 13.51
CA GLY A 34 -15.01 -4.46 14.06
C GLY A 34 -13.88 -3.50 14.42
N LYS A 35 -12.65 -3.76 13.97
CA LYS A 35 -11.49 -2.89 14.21
C LYS A 35 -10.68 -2.70 12.93
N VAL A 36 -9.97 -1.58 12.84
CA VAL A 36 -8.97 -1.37 11.79
C VAL A 36 -7.62 -1.87 12.28
N TYR A 37 -7.01 -2.75 11.50
CA TYR A 37 -5.62 -3.16 11.65
C TYR A 37 -4.77 -2.36 10.68
N ILE A 38 -3.79 -1.64 11.21
CA ILE A 38 -2.86 -0.79 10.47
C ILE A 38 -1.50 -1.47 10.49
N LEU A 39 -1.08 -2.01 9.34
CA LEU A 39 0.25 -2.59 9.19
C LEU A 39 1.19 -1.54 8.60
N TYR A 40 2.15 -1.07 9.39
CA TYR A 40 3.01 0.05 9.01
C TYR A 40 4.44 -0.37 8.78
N ARG A 41 5.09 0.20 7.77
CA ARG A 41 6.54 0.08 7.60
C ARG A 41 7.23 0.90 8.69
N ALA A 42 8.27 0.31 9.28
CA ALA A 42 9.12 0.98 10.25
C ALA A 42 10.60 0.74 9.99
N GLN A 43 11.42 1.72 10.39
CA GLN A 43 12.86 1.59 10.44
C GLN A 43 13.39 2.16 11.77
N GLY A 44 14.36 1.46 12.34
CA GLY A 44 14.99 1.84 13.60
C GLY A 44 16.11 2.87 13.44
N THR A 45 16.76 2.86 12.28
CA THR A 45 17.83 3.77 11.90
C THR A 45 17.77 4.03 10.40
N LYS A 46 18.48 5.06 9.92
CA LYS A 46 18.52 5.43 8.49
C LYS A 46 18.98 4.31 7.56
N SER A 47 19.84 3.40 8.05
CA SER A 47 20.39 2.28 7.27
C SER A 47 19.93 0.90 7.79
N GLY A 48 19.02 0.87 8.77
CA GLY A 48 18.47 -0.36 9.32
C GLY A 48 17.42 -0.96 8.38
N PRO A 49 17.14 -2.28 8.51
CA PRO A 49 16.18 -2.94 7.65
C PRO A 49 14.76 -2.44 7.92
N SER A 50 13.95 -2.37 6.86
CA SER A 50 12.52 -2.10 6.98
C SER A 50 11.79 -3.33 7.50
N ARG A 51 10.90 -3.11 8.49
CA ARG A 51 10.05 -4.14 9.10
C ARG A 51 8.61 -3.65 9.12
N ILE A 52 7.65 -4.56 9.33
CA ILE A 52 6.24 -4.22 9.43
C ILE A 52 5.78 -4.34 10.88
N GLY A 53 5.22 -3.26 11.42
CA GLY A 53 4.54 -3.20 12.70
C GLY A 53 3.02 -3.37 12.56
N CYS A 54 2.33 -3.49 13.69
CA CYS A 54 0.87 -3.50 13.74
C CYS A 54 0.35 -2.56 14.82
N ALA A 55 -0.57 -1.68 14.42
CA ALA A 55 -1.39 -0.87 15.31
C ALA A 55 -2.88 -1.17 15.05
N ILE A 56 -3.71 -1.04 16.07
CA ILE A 56 -5.13 -1.35 16.03
C ILE A 56 -5.92 -0.14 16.48
N SER A 57 -6.94 0.19 15.69
CA SER A 57 -7.84 1.31 15.95
C SER A 57 -9.29 0.82 15.95
N PRO A 58 -10.08 1.15 16.99
CA PRO A 58 -11.50 0.79 17.04
C PRO A 58 -12.37 1.69 16.16
N ASP A 59 -11.93 2.93 15.89
CA ASP A 59 -12.70 3.95 15.15
C ASP A 59 -12.03 4.38 13.83
N GLY A 60 -10.82 3.88 13.56
CA GLY A 60 -10.00 4.24 12.41
C GLY A 60 -9.16 5.52 12.58
N TYR A 61 -9.25 6.20 13.72
CA TYR A 61 -8.53 7.45 13.97
C TYR A 61 -7.60 7.36 15.18
N ARG A 62 -8.07 6.74 16.27
CA ARG A 62 -7.32 6.63 17.52
C ARG A 62 -6.69 5.24 17.62
N ILE A 63 -5.39 5.20 17.94
CA ILE A 63 -4.69 3.94 18.17
C ILE A 63 -4.97 3.47 19.60
N GLU A 64 -5.68 2.36 19.75
CA GLU A 64 -5.94 1.71 21.04
C GLU A 64 -4.77 0.81 21.43
N GLU A 65 -4.17 0.15 20.46
CA GLU A 65 -3.08 -0.79 20.68
C GLU A 65 -2.01 -0.66 19.59
N ARG A 66 -0.75 -0.70 19.98
CA ARG A 66 0.41 -0.79 19.08
C ARG A 66 1.33 -1.88 19.59
N LEU A 67 1.58 -2.88 18.75
CA LEU A 67 2.43 -4.00 19.15
C LEU A 67 3.88 -3.56 19.31
N LYS A 68 4.53 -4.09 20.34
CA LYS A 68 5.91 -3.73 20.70
C LYS A 68 6.93 -4.28 19.71
N ASP A 69 6.66 -5.45 19.14
CA ASP A 69 7.54 -6.15 18.23
C ASP A 69 6.99 -6.14 16.79
N PRO A 70 7.85 -6.22 15.77
CA PRO A 70 7.42 -6.37 14.39
C PRO A 70 6.53 -7.60 14.19
N VAL A 71 5.56 -7.49 13.30
CA VAL A 71 4.69 -8.60 12.89
C VAL A 71 5.18 -9.28 11.61
N PHE A 72 6.11 -8.65 10.89
CA PHE A 72 6.78 -9.20 9.71
C PHE A 72 8.14 -8.52 9.50
N GLU A 73 9.19 -9.30 9.27
CA GLU A 73 10.55 -8.79 9.07
C GLU A 73 11.32 -9.63 8.04
N PRO A 74 12.47 -9.15 7.51
CA PRO A 74 13.31 -9.93 6.62
C PRO A 74 13.67 -11.29 7.22
N ARG A 75 13.60 -12.35 6.40
CA ARG A 75 14.12 -13.64 6.82
C ARG A 75 15.65 -13.62 6.84
N THR A 76 16.23 -14.33 7.80
CA THR A 76 17.69 -14.48 7.92
C THR A 76 18.30 -15.35 6.83
N ASP A 77 17.49 -16.13 6.11
CA ASP A 77 17.89 -17.06 5.05
C ASP A 77 17.45 -16.58 3.65
N SER A 78 17.13 -15.29 3.49
CA SER A 78 16.68 -14.73 2.21
C SER A 78 17.43 -13.45 1.85
N ASP A 79 18.20 -13.51 0.75
CA ASP A 79 18.88 -12.35 0.22
C ASP A 79 17.90 -11.36 -0.45
N ILE A 80 16.79 -11.85 -1.01
CA ILE A 80 15.83 -11.06 -1.82
C ILE A 80 15.19 -9.92 -1.01
N GLU A 81 15.09 -10.07 0.30
CA GLU A 81 14.51 -9.09 1.23
C GLU A 81 15.49 -8.65 2.33
N LEU A 82 16.79 -8.92 2.16
CA LEU A 82 17.84 -8.69 3.14
C LEU A 82 17.84 -7.29 3.76
N PHE A 83 17.47 -6.27 2.99
CA PHE A 83 17.46 -4.88 3.42
C PHE A 83 16.08 -4.40 3.89
N GLY A 84 15.02 -5.20 3.72
CA GLY A 84 13.71 -4.85 4.25
C GLY A 84 12.53 -5.51 3.56
N CYS A 85 11.46 -5.64 4.35
CA CYS A 85 10.11 -5.85 3.87
C CYS A 85 9.37 -4.50 3.96
N GLU A 86 8.95 -3.96 2.82
CA GLU A 86 8.50 -2.57 2.68
C GLU A 86 7.08 -2.46 2.15
N ASP A 87 6.40 -1.37 2.47
CA ASP A 87 5.18 -0.88 1.83
C ASP A 87 4.07 -1.96 1.71
N PRO A 88 3.60 -2.53 2.84
CA PRO A 88 2.64 -3.63 2.85
C PRO A 88 1.29 -3.19 2.29
N ARG A 89 0.59 -4.09 1.61
CA ARG A 89 -0.79 -3.93 1.08
C ARG A 89 -1.57 -5.19 1.38
N LEU A 90 -2.76 -5.07 1.96
CA LEU A 90 -3.54 -6.20 2.48
C LEU A 90 -4.84 -6.39 1.71
N SER A 91 -5.05 -7.58 1.17
CA SER A 91 -6.28 -7.95 0.45
C SER A 91 -6.87 -9.22 1.06
N ARG A 92 -8.11 -9.16 1.54
CA ARG A 92 -8.83 -10.36 1.97
C ARG A 92 -9.46 -11.07 0.78
N ILE A 93 -9.22 -12.37 0.66
CA ILE A 93 -9.82 -13.24 -0.34
C ILE A 93 -10.24 -14.52 0.39
N GLY A 94 -11.54 -14.68 0.62
CA GLY A 94 -12.08 -15.78 1.41
C GLY A 94 -11.73 -15.67 2.90
N ASP A 95 -11.14 -16.74 3.44
CA ASP A 95 -10.71 -16.89 4.84
C ASP A 95 -9.25 -16.47 5.07
N ARG A 96 -8.60 -15.90 4.04
CA ARG A 96 -7.20 -15.47 4.08
C ARG A 96 -7.04 -13.99 3.78
N ILE A 97 -6.07 -13.39 4.46
CA ILE A 97 -5.54 -12.07 4.16
C ILE A 97 -4.21 -12.27 3.44
N TYR A 98 -4.12 -11.76 2.22
CA TYR A 98 -2.91 -11.75 1.43
C TYR A 98 -2.19 -10.43 1.64
N MET A 99 -0.88 -10.49 1.86
CA MET A 99 -0.03 -9.31 1.93
C MET A 99 0.90 -9.30 0.71
N CYS A 100 0.75 -8.26 -0.10
CA CYS A 100 1.79 -7.86 -1.05
C CYS A 100 2.73 -6.87 -0.35
N TYR A 101 4.03 -7.01 -0.59
CA TYR A 101 5.04 -6.11 -0.05
C TYR A 101 6.21 -5.96 -1.02
N THR A 102 7.01 -4.92 -0.84
CA THR A 102 8.26 -4.74 -1.56
C THR A 102 9.37 -5.47 -0.81
N ALA A 103 9.93 -6.51 -1.42
CA ALA A 103 11.13 -7.18 -0.95
C ALA A 103 12.37 -6.45 -1.47
N TYR A 104 13.09 -5.79 -0.57
CA TYR A 104 14.30 -5.04 -0.91
C TYR A 104 15.54 -5.79 -0.42
N GLY A 105 16.41 -6.16 -1.34
CA GLY A 105 17.52 -7.06 -1.01
C GLY A 105 18.52 -7.19 -2.14
N LEU A 106 19.11 -8.37 -2.23
CA LEU A 106 20.07 -8.79 -3.23
C LEU A 106 19.49 -9.93 -4.06
N MET A 107 19.89 -10.00 -5.31
CA MET A 107 19.61 -11.14 -6.17
C MET A 107 20.73 -11.28 -7.19
N ASP A 108 21.04 -12.54 -7.50
CA ASP A 108 22.06 -12.89 -8.47
C ASP A 108 21.63 -12.47 -9.89
N ARG A 109 22.48 -11.66 -10.52
CA ARG A 109 22.35 -11.25 -11.91
C ARG A 109 23.70 -11.41 -12.61
N MET A 110 23.84 -12.50 -13.37
CA MET A 110 24.98 -12.74 -14.26
C MET A 110 26.33 -12.57 -13.52
N ASP A 111 26.53 -13.36 -12.47
CA ASP A 111 27.77 -13.45 -11.68
C ASP A 111 28.08 -12.22 -10.80
N ARG A 112 27.07 -11.41 -10.47
CA ARG A 112 27.17 -10.29 -9.52
C ARG A 112 25.91 -10.17 -8.67
N GLU A 113 26.10 -10.04 -7.36
CA GLU A 113 25.04 -9.62 -6.46
C GLU A 113 24.68 -8.16 -6.72
N THR A 114 23.42 -7.91 -7.05
CA THR A 114 22.91 -6.56 -7.28
C THR A 114 21.71 -6.29 -6.41
N ARG A 115 21.56 -5.02 -5.97
CA ARG A 115 20.36 -4.60 -5.26
C ARG A 115 19.13 -4.80 -6.13
N THR A 116 18.10 -5.41 -5.56
CA THR A 116 16.84 -5.67 -6.24
C THR A 116 15.65 -5.19 -5.43
N ILE A 117 14.58 -4.83 -6.15
CA ILE A 117 13.28 -4.47 -5.59
C ILE A 117 12.29 -5.45 -6.22
N GLN A 118 11.82 -6.43 -5.45
CA GLN A 118 10.91 -7.47 -5.92
C GLN A 118 9.53 -7.31 -5.26
N ILE A 119 8.52 -7.88 -5.91
CA ILE A 119 7.21 -8.08 -5.26
C ILE A 119 7.33 -9.35 -4.42
N GLY A 120 7.02 -9.23 -3.13
CA GLY A 120 6.76 -10.37 -2.25
C GLY A 120 5.26 -10.53 -2.03
N ILE A 121 4.80 -11.78 -1.97
CA ILE A 121 3.42 -12.14 -1.62
C ILE A 121 3.48 -13.20 -0.50
N THR A 122 2.73 -12.99 0.57
CA THR A 122 2.46 -14.01 1.59
C THR A 122 0.99 -13.93 1.99
N SER A 123 0.53 -14.84 2.84
CA SER A 123 -0.81 -14.79 3.39
C SER A 123 -0.90 -15.39 4.79
N ILE A 124 -1.97 -15.04 5.48
CA ILE A 124 -2.30 -15.48 6.83
C ILE A 124 -3.81 -15.76 6.89
N THR A 125 -4.24 -16.68 7.74
CA THR A 125 -5.69 -16.88 7.94
C THR A 125 -6.28 -15.67 8.67
N VAL A 126 -7.54 -15.34 8.40
CA VAL A 126 -8.23 -14.26 9.12
C VAL A 126 -8.22 -14.54 10.62
N ASP A 127 -8.44 -15.79 11.02
CA ASP A 127 -8.44 -16.20 12.43
C ASP A 127 -7.07 -15.96 13.10
N ASP A 128 -5.97 -16.35 12.46
CA ASP A 128 -4.63 -16.08 12.98
C ASP A 128 -4.35 -14.58 13.06
N PHE A 129 -4.74 -13.81 12.04
CA PHE A 129 -4.52 -12.37 11.99
C PHE A 129 -5.26 -11.63 13.11
N VAL A 130 -6.57 -11.85 13.29
CA VAL A 130 -7.36 -11.16 14.33
C VAL A 130 -6.95 -11.57 15.75
N ASN A 131 -6.44 -12.80 15.92
CA ASN A 131 -5.90 -13.27 17.18
C ASN A 131 -4.39 -13.01 17.34
N LYS A 132 -3.78 -12.23 16.44
CA LYS A 132 -2.36 -11.82 16.48
C LYS A 132 -1.37 -12.98 16.54
N ARG A 133 -1.73 -14.12 15.96
CA ARG A 133 -0.84 -15.26 15.75
C ARG A 133 -0.21 -15.09 14.39
N TRP A 134 0.96 -14.43 14.32
CA TRP A 134 1.61 -14.02 13.06
C TRP A 134 2.23 -15.19 12.25
N ASN A 135 1.44 -16.24 12.02
CA ASN A 135 1.77 -17.45 11.28
C ASN A 135 1.65 -17.19 9.76
N TRP A 136 2.51 -16.32 9.24
CA TRP A 136 2.57 -16.04 7.81
C TRP A 136 2.95 -17.31 7.02
N SER A 137 2.29 -17.50 5.89
CA SER A 137 2.56 -18.60 4.96
C SER A 137 3.84 -18.34 4.17
N GLU A 138 4.17 -19.26 3.25
CA GLU A 138 5.30 -19.11 2.33
C GLU A 138 5.33 -17.72 1.65
N ARG A 139 6.55 -17.18 1.48
CA ARG A 139 6.80 -15.92 0.75
C ARG A 139 7.09 -16.26 -0.72
N ILE A 140 6.30 -15.69 -1.62
CA ILE A 140 6.37 -15.91 -3.07
C ILE A 140 6.93 -14.63 -3.72
N TYR A 141 7.81 -14.79 -4.71
CA TYR A 141 8.39 -13.71 -5.49
C TYR A 141 8.07 -13.90 -6.98
N PRO A 142 6.87 -13.51 -7.44
CA PRO A 142 6.28 -14.00 -8.69
C PRO A 142 6.92 -13.45 -9.98
N LEU A 143 7.66 -12.34 -9.90
CA LEU A 143 8.25 -11.68 -11.05
C LEU A 143 9.76 -11.51 -10.86
N PRO A 144 10.50 -12.62 -10.70
CA PRO A 144 11.91 -12.57 -10.38
C PRO A 144 12.67 -11.79 -11.45
N ARG A 145 13.69 -11.05 -11.03
CA ARG A 145 14.56 -10.27 -11.93
C ARG A 145 13.87 -9.10 -12.65
N VAL A 146 12.64 -8.74 -12.29
CA VAL A 146 12.03 -7.48 -12.72
C VAL A 146 11.95 -6.56 -11.52
N ASN A 147 12.61 -5.39 -11.58
CA ASN A 147 12.47 -4.41 -10.50
C ASN A 147 11.05 -3.85 -10.49
N ASN A 148 10.30 -4.13 -9.44
CA ASN A 148 8.85 -3.94 -9.42
C ASN A 148 8.37 -3.73 -7.98
N LYS A 149 7.36 -2.88 -7.80
CA LYS A 149 6.78 -2.56 -6.49
C LYS A 149 5.35 -2.04 -6.67
N ASP A 150 4.78 -1.51 -5.60
CA ASP A 150 3.40 -0.99 -5.57
C ASP A 150 2.37 -2.07 -5.92
N ALA A 151 2.63 -3.28 -5.43
CA ALA A 151 1.85 -4.47 -5.71
C ALA A 151 0.65 -4.58 -4.77
N ALA A 152 -0.55 -4.76 -5.31
CA ALA A 152 -1.76 -5.04 -4.54
C ALA A 152 -2.63 -6.07 -5.28
N LEU A 153 -3.18 -7.04 -4.55
CA LEU A 153 -4.18 -7.94 -5.12
C LEU A 153 -5.56 -7.30 -5.10
N LEU A 154 -6.37 -7.57 -6.12
CA LEU A 154 -7.81 -7.36 -6.01
C LEU A 154 -8.32 -8.22 -4.84
N PRO A 155 -9.16 -7.71 -3.92
CA PRO A 155 -9.74 -8.50 -2.83
C PRO A 155 -10.91 -9.37 -3.33
N ALA A 156 -10.75 -9.97 -4.50
CA ALA A 156 -11.66 -10.89 -5.16
C ALA A 156 -10.91 -11.66 -6.26
N LYS A 157 -11.53 -12.73 -6.75
CA LYS A 157 -11.10 -13.43 -7.97
C LYS A 157 -11.95 -12.99 -9.16
N VAL A 158 -11.33 -12.86 -10.33
CA VAL A 158 -12.00 -12.62 -11.61
C VAL A 158 -11.92 -13.90 -12.43
N ASP A 159 -13.06 -14.51 -12.75
CA ASP A 159 -13.13 -15.81 -13.45
C ASP A 159 -12.22 -16.88 -12.83
N GLY A 160 -12.25 -16.97 -11.49
CA GLY A 160 -11.46 -17.91 -10.70
C GLY A 160 -9.99 -17.54 -10.46
N LYS A 161 -9.50 -16.45 -11.09
CA LYS A 161 -8.10 -16.04 -11.08
C LYS A 161 -7.84 -14.89 -10.11
N PHE A 162 -6.65 -14.87 -9.55
CA PHE A 162 -6.10 -13.71 -8.86
C PHE A 162 -5.76 -12.62 -9.87
N LEU A 163 -5.89 -11.37 -9.42
CA LEU A 163 -5.56 -10.19 -10.20
C LEU A 163 -4.61 -9.31 -9.38
N LEU A 164 -3.44 -9.04 -9.94
CA LEU A 164 -2.38 -8.25 -9.30
C LEU A 164 -2.22 -6.92 -10.02
N TYR A 165 -2.47 -5.84 -9.30
CA TYR A 165 -2.00 -4.51 -9.68
C TYR A 165 -0.53 -4.39 -9.27
N HIS A 166 0.32 -3.85 -10.13
CA HIS A 166 1.72 -3.61 -9.82
C HIS A 166 2.28 -2.47 -10.66
N ARG A 167 3.57 -2.17 -10.52
CA ARG A 167 4.17 -1.00 -11.16
C ARG A 167 5.56 -1.27 -11.69
N ILE A 168 5.64 -1.53 -12.99
CA ILE A 168 6.85 -1.29 -13.78
C ILE A 168 6.80 0.18 -14.23
N PRO A 169 7.69 1.04 -13.71
CA PRO A 169 7.56 2.48 -13.88
C PRO A 169 7.62 2.90 -15.36
N PRO A 170 6.85 3.94 -15.75
CA PRO A 170 6.08 4.85 -14.88
C PRO A 170 4.61 4.47 -14.67
N HIS A 171 4.16 3.31 -15.16
CA HIS A 171 2.73 2.96 -15.30
C HIS A 171 2.23 1.98 -14.24
N ILE A 172 0.91 1.97 -14.01
CA ILE A 172 0.25 0.89 -13.28
C ILE A 172 -0.11 -0.21 -14.27
N TRP A 173 0.37 -1.41 -13.97
CA TRP A 173 0.14 -2.63 -14.72
C TRP A 173 -0.78 -3.55 -13.94
N ILE A 174 -1.37 -4.50 -14.66
CA ILE A 174 -2.13 -5.59 -14.10
C ILE A 174 -1.67 -6.93 -14.67
N GLY A 175 -1.83 -8.01 -13.92
CA GLY A 175 -1.61 -9.38 -14.37
C GLY A 175 -2.53 -10.37 -13.68
N TYR A 176 -2.80 -11.48 -14.36
CA TYR A 176 -3.64 -12.58 -13.85
C TYR A 176 -2.80 -13.74 -13.38
N SER A 177 -3.28 -14.48 -12.38
CA SER A 177 -2.65 -15.71 -11.93
C SER A 177 -3.67 -16.71 -11.41
N ASP A 178 -3.47 -17.99 -11.67
CA ASP A 178 -4.28 -19.07 -11.09
C ASP A 178 -3.82 -19.42 -9.66
N ASP A 179 -2.53 -19.21 -9.35
CA ASP A 179 -1.86 -19.78 -8.16
C ASP A 179 -0.94 -18.80 -7.38
N LEU A 180 -0.86 -17.53 -7.80
CA LEU A 180 0.02 -16.46 -7.30
C LEU A 180 1.52 -16.64 -7.58
N LYS A 181 1.93 -17.72 -8.23
CA LYS A 181 3.34 -17.99 -8.54
C LYS A 181 3.69 -17.49 -9.93
N GLU A 182 2.82 -17.77 -10.90
CA GLU A 182 2.99 -17.33 -12.28
C GLU A 182 1.92 -16.32 -12.63
N PHE A 183 2.35 -15.15 -13.12
CA PHE A 183 1.45 -14.13 -13.63
C PHE A 183 1.59 -13.96 -15.13
N TYR A 184 0.45 -13.87 -15.82
CA TYR A 184 0.36 -13.74 -17.27
C TYR A 184 -0.61 -12.61 -17.66
N ASP A 185 -0.66 -12.33 -18.96
CA ASP A 185 -1.51 -11.29 -19.54
C ASP A 185 -1.26 -9.89 -18.93
N MET A 186 0.03 -9.59 -18.79
CA MET A 186 0.50 -8.32 -18.22
C MET A 186 0.19 -7.16 -19.15
N ARG A 187 -0.57 -6.17 -18.67
CA ARG A 187 -0.91 -4.98 -19.44
C ARG A 187 -0.98 -3.72 -18.60
N ILE A 188 -0.73 -2.58 -19.22
CA ILE A 188 -0.91 -1.26 -18.61
C ILE A 188 -2.41 -0.96 -18.50
N ILE A 189 -2.85 -0.47 -17.35
CA ILE A 189 -4.23 0.00 -17.14
C ILE A 189 -4.32 1.50 -16.88
N MET A 190 -3.24 2.13 -16.41
CA MET A 190 -3.18 3.56 -16.17
C MET A 190 -1.79 4.09 -16.50
N MET A 191 -1.75 5.26 -17.14
CA MET A 191 -0.53 6.02 -17.43
C MET A 191 -0.63 7.41 -16.77
N PRO A 192 0.50 8.10 -16.52
CA PRO A 192 0.47 9.52 -16.17
C PRO A 192 -0.19 10.37 -17.27
N GLU A 193 -1.17 11.19 -16.89
CA GLU A 193 -1.97 12.04 -17.79
C GLU A 193 -1.98 13.52 -17.36
N ALA A 194 -1.47 13.84 -16.16
CA ALA A 194 -1.43 15.21 -15.64
C ALA A 194 -0.09 15.59 -15.00
N GLU A 195 0.19 16.89 -14.88
CA GLU A 195 1.47 17.43 -14.35
C GLU A 195 1.81 16.92 -12.95
N TRP A 196 0.81 16.77 -12.08
CA TRP A 196 1.00 16.36 -10.68
C TRP A 196 1.43 14.88 -10.54
N GLU A 197 1.28 14.10 -11.61
CA GLU A 197 1.60 12.67 -11.68
C GLU A 197 2.59 12.33 -12.82
N ALA A 198 3.15 13.35 -13.49
CA ALA A 198 3.88 13.23 -14.75
C ALA A 198 5.18 12.40 -14.69
N PHE A 199 5.76 12.18 -13.51
CA PHE A 199 6.97 11.37 -13.36
C PHE A 199 6.66 9.87 -13.29
N LYS A 200 5.71 9.48 -12.43
CA LYS A 200 5.23 8.10 -12.30
C LYS A 200 3.95 8.05 -11.47
N ILE A 201 3.20 6.97 -11.66
CA ILE A 201 2.11 6.56 -10.79
C ILE A 201 2.37 5.17 -10.20
N GLY A 202 1.57 4.77 -9.22
CA GLY A 202 1.57 3.43 -8.61
C GLY A 202 0.37 3.21 -7.72
N ALA A 203 -0.05 1.95 -7.54
CA ALA A 203 -1.15 1.62 -6.63
C ALA A 203 -0.81 2.10 -5.21
N ALA A 204 -1.73 2.80 -4.55
CA ALA A 204 -1.59 3.09 -3.14
C ALA A 204 -1.97 1.83 -2.36
N GLY A 205 -3.24 1.47 -2.36
CA GLY A 205 -3.75 0.22 -1.77
C GLY A 205 -4.41 -0.70 -2.79
N PRO A 206 -4.97 -1.84 -2.35
CA PRO A 206 -5.87 -2.61 -3.18
C PRO A 206 -7.15 -1.82 -3.52
N PRO A 207 -7.80 -2.08 -4.67
CA PRO A 207 -9.11 -1.53 -4.93
C PRO A 207 -10.14 -1.98 -3.89
N MET A 208 -11.03 -1.09 -3.47
CA MET A 208 -12.10 -1.37 -2.51
C MET A 208 -13.43 -1.44 -3.23
N ARG A 209 -14.27 -2.42 -2.87
CA ARG A 209 -15.60 -2.56 -3.48
C ARG A 209 -16.50 -1.41 -3.04
N VAL A 210 -17.19 -0.81 -4.01
CA VAL A 210 -18.25 0.19 -3.84
C VAL A 210 -19.41 -0.14 -4.80
N ASP A 211 -20.56 0.51 -4.64
CA ASP A 211 -21.77 0.20 -5.43
C ASP A 211 -21.54 0.28 -6.96
N ASP A 212 -20.77 1.28 -7.41
CA ASP A 212 -20.52 1.55 -8.82
C ASP A 212 -19.21 0.92 -9.37
N GLY A 213 -18.58 0.02 -8.61
CA GLY A 213 -17.37 -0.70 -9.06
C GLY A 213 -16.28 -0.80 -7.99
N TRP A 214 -15.04 -0.54 -8.39
CA TRP A 214 -13.89 -0.62 -7.49
C TRP A 214 -13.23 0.75 -7.33
N LEU A 215 -13.30 1.31 -6.13
CA LEU A 215 -12.61 2.54 -5.78
C LEU A 215 -11.11 2.22 -5.60
N PHE A 216 -10.27 2.84 -6.42
CA PHE A 216 -8.84 2.58 -6.47
C PHE A 216 -8.05 3.83 -6.15
N ILE A 217 -7.38 3.83 -4.99
CA ILE A 217 -6.48 4.92 -4.58
C ILE A 217 -5.09 4.64 -5.16
N TYR A 218 -4.50 5.65 -5.76
CA TYR A 218 -3.17 5.56 -6.37
C TYR A 218 -2.34 6.78 -5.99
N HIS A 219 -1.01 6.68 -6.05
CA HIS A 219 -0.13 7.84 -5.90
C HIS A 219 0.33 8.35 -7.26
N GLY A 220 0.53 9.65 -7.35
CA GLY A 220 1.16 10.33 -8.47
C GLY A 220 2.35 11.14 -8.00
N VAL A 221 3.40 11.16 -8.82
CA VAL A 221 4.63 11.91 -8.54
C VAL A 221 4.88 12.89 -9.67
N ASP A 222 5.08 14.16 -9.33
CA ASP A 222 5.44 15.16 -10.33
C ASP A 222 6.95 15.17 -10.63
N ARG A 223 7.36 15.98 -11.61
CA ARG A 223 8.78 16.11 -12.00
C ARG A 223 9.67 16.73 -10.90
N LYS A 224 9.08 17.34 -9.87
CA LYS A 224 9.75 17.89 -8.70
C LYS A 224 9.75 16.92 -7.51
N LEU A 225 9.30 15.68 -7.73
CA LEU A 225 9.25 14.60 -6.75
C LEU A 225 8.27 14.84 -5.59
N PHE A 226 7.23 15.65 -5.79
CA PHE A 226 6.12 15.70 -4.83
C PHE A 226 5.24 14.47 -5.00
N TYR A 227 5.01 13.73 -3.91
CA TYR A 227 4.11 12.58 -3.89
C TYR A 227 2.74 13.00 -3.39
N ARG A 228 1.71 12.73 -4.20
CA ARG A 228 0.32 13.05 -3.95
C ARG A 228 -0.55 11.81 -4.19
N LEU A 229 -1.77 11.81 -3.68
CA LEU A 229 -2.75 10.75 -3.95
C LEU A 229 -3.80 11.20 -4.95
N GLY A 230 -4.23 10.28 -5.81
CA GLY A 230 -5.39 10.38 -6.68
C GLY A 230 -6.35 9.22 -6.44
N ALA A 231 -7.48 9.25 -7.12
CA ALA A 231 -8.47 8.17 -7.11
C ALA A 231 -8.94 7.83 -8.53
N ALA A 232 -9.32 6.57 -8.71
CA ALA A 232 -9.99 6.09 -9.90
C ALA A 232 -11.16 5.18 -9.49
N LEU A 233 -12.16 5.08 -10.35
CA LEU A 233 -13.23 4.09 -10.25
C LEU A 233 -13.04 3.09 -11.40
N LEU A 234 -12.81 1.83 -11.05
CA LEU A 234 -12.68 0.73 -12.02
C LEU A 234 -14.02 0.01 -12.18
N ASP A 235 -14.23 -0.58 -13.34
CA ASP A 235 -15.46 -1.34 -13.64
C ASP A 235 -15.60 -2.55 -12.71
N GLU A 236 -16.80 -2.77 -12.21
CA GLU A 236 -17.12 -3.84 -11.26
C GLU A 236 -16.79 -5.23 -11.80
N LYS A 237 -17.14 -5.45 -13.09
CA LYS A 237 -17.07 -6.74 -13.77
C LYS A 237 -15.72 -6.93 -14.43
N ASP A 238 -15.19 -5.86 -15.00
CA ASP A 238 -13.87 -5.84 -15.62
C ASP A 238 -12.94 -4.84 -14.90
N PRO A 239 -12.32 -5.23 -13.78
CA PRO A 239 -11.47 -4.36 -12.98
C PRO A 239 -10.16 -3.95 -13.68
N THR A 240 -9.97 -4.29 -14.96
CA THR A 240 -8.93 -3.72 -15.84
C THR A 240 -9.35 -2.41 -16.48
N ARG A 241 -10.64 -2.10 -16.52
CA ARG A 241 -11.21 -0.90 -17.16
C ARG A 241 -11.38 0.22 -16.16
N VAL A 242 -10.72 1.36 -16.41
CA VAL A 242 -10.89 2.59 -15.66
C VAL A 242 -12.12 3.34 -16.19
N LEU A 243 -13.13 3.56 -15.35
CA LEU A 243 -14.35 4.26 -15.72
C LEU A 243 -14.25 5.76 -15.45
N ARG A 244 -13.66 6.11 -14.31
CA ARG A 244 -13.48 7.50 -13.88
C ARG A 244 -12.14 7.69 -13.18
N ARG A 245 -11.61 8.90 -13.22
CA ARG A 245 -10.33 9.27 -12.61
C ARG A 245 -10.37 10.70 -12.07
N SER A 246 -9.66 10.95 -10.98
CA SER A 246 -9.50 12.29 -10.42
C SER A 246 -8.63 13.15 -11.34
N ARG A 247 -9.11 14.33 -11.74
CA ARG A 247 -8.33 15.29 -12.54
C ARG A 247 -7.12 15.88 -11.80
N GLY A 248 -7.28 16.09 -10.50
CA GLY A 248 -6.23 16.60 -9.61
C GLY A 248 -6.02 15.71 -8.39
N PRO A 249 -5.03 16.03 -7.55
CA PRO A 249 -4.78 15.34 -6.29
C PRO A 249 -6.00 15.34 -5.37
N ILE A 250 -6.28 14.20 -4.76
CA ILE A 250 -7.24 14.07 -3.66
C ILE A 250 -6.56 14.32 -2.29
N LEU A 251 -5.23 14.20 -2.22
CA LEU A 251 -4.40 14.54 -1.06
C LEU A 251 -3.00 14.99 -1.54
N GLU A 252 -2.48 16.08 -0.98
CA GLU A 252 -1.14 16.61 -1.31
C GLU A 252 -0.44 17.17 -0.06
N PRO A 253 0.90 17.21 0.02
CA PRO A 253 1.61 17.64 1.23
C PRO A 253 1.38 19.14 1.53
N ILE A 254 0.65 19.43 2.60
CA ILE A 254 0.37 20.81 3.06
C ILE A 254 0.79 21.05 4.51
N ASN A 255 0.81 20.01 5.33
CA ASN A 255 1.20 20.11 6.74
C ASN A 255 2.72 19.94 6.90
N GLU A 256 3.28 20.46 8.00
CA GLU A 256 4.72 20.42 8.21
C GLU A 256 5.27 18.99 8.27
N TYR A 257 4.53 18.07 8.89
CA TYR A 257 4.89 16.65 8.94
C TYR A 257 4.81 15.92 7.59
N GLU A 258 4.29 16.56 6.54
CA GLU A 258 4.22 16.04 5.17
C GLU A 258 5.27 16.72 4.27
N LYS A 259 5.66 17.95 4.61
CA LYS A 259 6.67 18.75 3.89
C LYS A 259 8.09 18.49 4.40
N SER A 260 8.25 18.12 5.67
CA SER A 260 9.54 17.96 6.33
C SER A 260 9.63 16.61 7.05
N GLY A 261 10.71 15.87 6.76
CA GLY A 261 10.95 14.51 7.24
C GLY A 261 12.11 13.86 6.50
N ALA A 262 12.20 12.53 6.55
CA ALA A 262 13.22 11.76 5.85
C ALA A 262 13.18 11.96 4.33
N VAL A 263 11.98 12.08 3.75
CA VAL A 263 11.77 12.47 2.35
C VAL A 263 10.74 13.61 2.33
N PRO A 264 11.13 14.85 1.97
CA PRO A 264 10.22 15.99 2.01
C PRO A 264 9.14 15.90 0.93
N ASN A 265 8.00 16.56 1.19
CA ASN A 265 6.87 16.69 0.25
C ASN A 265 6.24 15.36 -0.18
N VAL A 266 5.96 14.50 0.81
CA VAL A 266 5.36 13.18 0.58
C VAL A 266 4.06 13.01 1.35
N THR A 267 3.01 12.67 0.61
CA THR A 267 1.83 11.95 1.10
C THR A 267 1.72 10.64 0.31
N PHE A 268 2.00 9.50 0.96
CA PHE A 268 2.04 8.17 0.32
C PHE A 268 1.22 7.16 1.10
N SER A 269 0.32 6.43 0.47
CA SER A 269 -0.54 5.44 1.13
C SER A 269 -0.23 4.04 0.64
N CYS A 270 -0.40 3.04 1.51
CA CYS A 270 -0.39 1.62 1.14
C CYS A 270 -1.74 0.93 1.39
N GLY A 271 -2.75 1.66 1.86
CA GLY A 271 -4.01 1.06 2.27
C GLY A 271 -5.01 2.07 2.81
N SER A 272 -6.27 1.68 2.64
CA SER A 272 -7.44 2.45 3.03
C SER A 272 -8.56 1.47 3.37
N VAL A 273 -9.52 1.93 4.18
CA VAL A 273 -10.72 1.16 4.53
C VAL A 273 -11.95 2.01 4.32
N ILE A 274 -13.10 1.35 4.14
CA ILE A 274 -14.40 2.01 4.15
C ILE A 274 -15.13 1.54 5.40
N ILE A 275 -15.59 2.50 6.22
CA ILE A 275 -16.38 2.27 7.43
C ILE A 275 -17.57 3.23 7.36
N ASP A 276 -18.79 2.72 7.42
CA ASP A 276 -20.03 3.53 7.40
C ASP A 276 -20.04 4.60 6.29
N ASP A 277 -19.79 4.18 5.05
CA ASP A 277 -19.69 5.00 3.83
C ASP A 277 -18.61 6.10 3.84
N GLU A 278 -17.70 6.04 4.81
CA GLU A 278 -16.54 6.92 4.90
C GLU A 278 -15.28 6.18 4.49
N LEU A 279 -14.59 6.73 3.50
CA LEU A 279 -13.25 6.29 3.12
C LEU A 279 -12.26 6.86 4.12
N LEU A 280 -11.46 6.00 4.75
CA LEU A 280 -10.30 6.39 5.56
C LEU A 280 -9.04 5.97 4.81
N VAL A 281 -8.22 6.94 4.41
CA VAL A 281 -6.92 6.73 3.76
C VAL A 281 -5.81 6.98 4.77
N TYR A 282 -5.08 5.92 5.09
CA TYR A 282 -3.91 5.99 5.95
C TYR A 282 -2.67 6.26 5.10
N TYR A 283 -1.82 7.19 5.52
CA TYR A 283 -0.72 7.66 4.68
C TYR A 283 0.54 8.00 5.48
N GLY A 284 1.70 7.74 4.89
CA GLY A 284 2.99 8.26 5.31
C GLY A 284 3.11 9.76 4.99
N GLY A 285 3.48 10.55 5.99
CA GLY A 285 3.90 11.94 5.86
C GLY A 285 5.41 12.03 5.88
N ALA A 286 5.98 12.60 4.81
CA ALA A 286 7.41 12.83 4.64
C ALA A 286 8.34 11.62 4.95
N ASP A 287 7.88 10.40 4.64
CA ASP A 287 8.52 9.11 5.00
C ASP A 287 8.94 9.02 6.49
N THR A 288 8.17 9.63 7.40
CA THR A 288 8.57 9.73 8.82
C THR A 288 7.46 9.31 9.78
N VAL A 289 6.23 9.77 9.51
CA VAL A 289 5.07 9.58 10.38
C VAL A 289 3.89 9.01 9.61
N THR A 290 2.87 8.53 10.31
CA THR A 290 1.60 8.09 9.70
C THR A 290 0.46 9.02 10.09
N GLY A 291 -0.30 9.48 9.11
CA GLY A 291 -1.58 10.17 9.30
C GLY A 291 -2.75 9.39 8.71
N VAL A 292 -3.96 9.89 8.96
CA VAL A 292 -5.20 9.43 8.32
C VAL A 292 -6.00 10.63 7.81
N ALA A 293 -6.62 10.48 6.65
CA ALA A 293 -7.54 11.46 6.10
C ALA A 293 -8.79 10.75 5.58
N SER A 294 -9.94 11.42 5.62
CA SER A 294 -11.22 10.83 5.24
C SER A 294 -12.03 11.68 4.27
N ILE A 295 -13.00 11.04 3.64
CA ILE A 295 -14.03 11.67 2.80
C ILE A 295 -15.19 10.69 2.67
N LYS A 296 -16.41 11.18 2.49
CA LYS A 296 -17.53 10.29 2.15
C LYS A 296 -17.31 9.68 0.76
N VAL A 297 -17.53 8.37 0.64
CA VAL A 297 -17.27 7.61 -0.59
C VAL A 297 -18.02 8.21 -1.78
N LYS A 298 -19.31 8.52 -1.59
CA LYS A 298 -20.15 9.15 -2.62
C LYS A 298 -19.58 10.49 -3.08
N GLU A 299 -19.15 11.33 -2.13
CA GLU A 299 -18.58 12.64 -2.45
C GLU A 299 -17.30 12.50 -3.29
N LEU A 300 -16.43 11.55 -2.96
CA LEU A 300 -15.23 11.29 -3.74
C LEU A 300 -15.57 10.81 -5.16
N ILE A 301 -16.51 9.87 -5.31
CA ILE A 301 -16.91 9.33 -6.62
C ILE A 301 -17.54 10.41 -7.51
N ASP A 302 -18.36 11.30 -6.91
CA ASP A 302 -18.97 12.43 -7.61
C ASP A 302 -17.93 13.44 -8.13
N GLN A 303 -16.72 13.48 -7.54
CA GLN A 303 -15.60 14.32 -7.98
C GLN A 303 -14.76 13.71 -9.12
N LEU A 304 -14.96 12.43 -9.48
CA LEU A 304 -14.18 11.77 -10.53
C LEU A 304 -14.75 12.05 -11.93
N GLU A 305 -13.87 12.37 -12.87
CA GLU A 305 -14.22 12.63 -14.27
C GLU A 305 -14.22 11.32 -15.06
N ARG A 306 -15.08 11.18 -16.07
CA ARG A 306 -15.07 10.01 -16.95
C ARG A 306 -13.76 9.95 -17.74
N VAL A 307 -13.25 8.74 -17.94
CA VAL A 307 -12.16 8.48 -18.87
C VAL A 307 -12.78 8.19 -20.23
N ASP A 308 -12.33 8.92 -21.26
CA ASP A 308 -12.79 8.77 -22.65
C ASP A 308 -12.16 7.55 -23.35
#